data_AF-A0A2A3LWU1-F1
#
_entry.id   AF-A0A2A3LWU1-F1
#
_cell.length_a   1.000
_cell.length_b   1.000
_cell.length_c   1.000
_cell.angle_alpha   90.00
_cell.angle_beta   90.00
_cell.angle_gamma   90.00
#
_symmetry.space_group_name_H-M   'P 1'
#
loop_
_entity.id
_entity.type
_entity.pdbx_description
1 polymer ?
#
loop_
_entity_poly.entity_id
_entity_poly.type
_entity_poly.pdbx_seq_one_letter_code
_entity_poly.pdbx_strand_id
1 'polypeptide(L)'
;MHARHGVRPHKKLDDYIAVATGSARTKSLYKQHYNPSDTQRDIVWVEKNNTENQLFCIGSSNVSGKPAGLQVKASHDGVSYVLPTIQDYHYPILYFDLSGDWGVVNKAILSEHPGTSLIHPDEIQHEIKHILKGYFDIIVSLFRRETTIERIIRDARYNGDSILSSGVDASEVSSQSKIILPPYISR
;
A
#
# COMPACT_ATOMS: atom_id res chain seq x y z
N MET A 1 -14.37 0.82 19.06
CA MET A 1 -13.09 0.28 19.55
C MET A 1 -11.98 1.26 19.22
N HIS A 2 -10.94 1.33 20.05
CA HIS A 2 -9.95 2.39 19.98
C HIS A 2 -8.52 1.86 19.93
N ALA A 3 -7.81 2.15 18.84
CA ALA A 3 -6.39 1.85 18.73
C ALA A 3 -5.58 3.08 19.20
N ARG A 4 -4.89 2.97 20.35
CA ARG A 4 -3.90 3.96 20.82
C ARG A 4 -2.53 3.32 20.74
N HIS A 5 -1.78 3.53 19.66
CA HIS A 5 -0.39 3.02 19.50
C HIS A 5 -0.23 1.62 20.14
N GLY A 6 -1.15 0.71 19.81
CA GLY A 6 -1.54 -0.38 20.69
C GLY A 6 -0.40 -1.35 20.95
N VAL A 7 0.22 -1.26 22.12
CA VAL A 7 1.30 -2.17 22.55
C VAL A 7 0.77 -3.53 23.01
N ARG A 8 -0.55 -3.66 23.18
CA ARG A 8 -1.22 -4.88 23.66
C ARG A 8 -2.19 -5.40 22.60
N PRO A 9 -2.06 -6.67 22.19
CA PRO A 9 -3.00 -7.28 21.25
C PRO A 9 -4.40 -7.34 21.87
N HIS A 10 -5.42 -7.05 21.06
CA HIS A 10 -6.81 -7.03 21.50
C HIS A 10 -7.67 -7.83 20.52
N LYS A 11 -8.31 -8.92 20.99
CA LYS A 11 -9.09 -9.85 20.16
C LYS A 11 -10.16 -9.21 19.28
N LYS A 12 -10.80 -8.14 19.77
CA LYS A 12 -11.78 -7.36 18.98
C LYS A 12 -11.19 -6.77 17.67
N LEU A 13 -9.87 -6.65 17.51
CA LEU A 13 -9.25 -6.28 16.23
C LEU A 13 -9.44 -7.37 15.16
N ASP A 14 -9.61 -8.63 15.57
CA ASP A 14 -9.89 -9.75 14.66
C ASP A 14 -11.28 -9.63 14.00
N ASP A 15 -12.16 -8.76 14.52
CA ASP A 15 -13.45 -8.44 13.90
C ASP A 15 -13.34 -7.39 12.78
N TYR A 16 -12.15 -6.85 12.53
CA TYR A 16 -11.92 -5.88 11.47
C TYR A 16 -11.21 -6.50 10.27
N ILE A 17 -11.47 -5.93 9.10
CA ILE A 17 -10.79 -6.26 7.84
C ILE A 17 -10.22 -5.00 7.22
N ALA A 18 -9.07 -5.15 6.56
CA ALA A 18 -8.45 -4.10 5.79
C ALA A 18 -9.17 -3.95 4.43
N VAL A 19 -9.49 -2.71 4.07
CA VAL A 19 -10.16 -2.34 2.82
C VAL A 19 -9.30 -1.32 2.10
N ALA A 20 -8.89 -1.64 0.87
CA ALA A 20 -8.09 -0.76 0.03
C ALA A 20 -8.99 0.25 -0.68
N THR A 21 -8.98 1.52 -0.26
CA THR A 21 -9.96 2.56 -0.62
C THR A 21 -9.98 2.89 -2.12
N GLY A 22 -8.87 2.71 -2.82
CA GLY A 22 -8.75 2.91 -4.27
C GLY A 22 -9.00 1.68 -5.14
N SER A 23 -9.29 0.50 -4.56
CA SER A 23 -9.38 -0.75 -5.34
C SER A 23 -10.75 -0.99 -6.00
N ALA A 24 -10.77 -1.68 -7.15
CA ALA A 24 -12.01 -2.11 -7.81
C ALA A 24 -12.87 -3.02 -6.91
N ARG A 25 -12.21 -3.84 -6.09
CA ARG A 25 -12.90 -4.69 -5.10
C ARG A 25 -13.68 -3.83 -4.09
N THR A 26 -13.09 -2.76 -3.58
CA THR A 26 -13.78 -1.80 -2.70
C THR A 26 -14.92 -1.10 -3.42
N LYS A 27 -14.72 -0.67 -4.66
CA LYS A 27 -15.79 -0.09 -5.50
C LYS A 27 -16.99 -1.03 -5.67
N SER A 28 -16.78 -2.34 -5.67
CA SER A 28 -17.83 -3.34 -5.79
C SER A 28 -18.48 -3.67 -4.45
N LEU A 29 -17.67 -4.03 -3.44
CA LEU A 29 -18.12 -4.65 -2.20
C LEU A 29 -18.26 -3.68 -1.01
N TYR A 30 -17.57 -2.54 -1.06
CA TYR A 30 -17.45 -1.57 0.04
C TYR A 30 -17.59 -0.14 -0.50
N LYS A 31 -18.61 0.12 -1.32
CA LYS A 31 -18.82 1.37 -2.07
C LYS A 31 -18.70 2.64 -1.23
N GLN A 32 -19.20 2.59 0.00
CA GLN A 32 -19.16 3.69 0.96
C GLN A 32 -17.73 4.08 1.38
N HIS A 33 -16.75 3.19 1.21
CA HIS A 33 -15.33 3.42 1.51
C HIS A 33 -14.47 3.55 0.26
N TYR A 34 -15.07 3.51 -0.94
CA TYR A 34 -14.34 3.72 -2.18
C TYR A 34 -14.04 5.20 -2.38
N ASN A 35 -12.77 5.56 -2.28
CA ASN A 35 -12.30 6.92 -2.52
C ASN A 35 -10.88 6.90 -3.11
N PRO A 36 -10.75 6.73 -4.44
CA PRO A 36 -9.45 6.73 -5.12
C PRO A 36 -8.76 8.09 -5.10
N SER A 37 -9.47 9.16 -4.71
CA SER A 37 -8.93 10.51 -4.57
C SER A 37 -8.39 10.79 -3.16
N ASP A 38 -8.52 9.85 -2.22
CA ASP A 38 -7.91 9.96 -0.89
C ASP A 38 -6.41 9.68 -1.00
N THR A 39 -5.60 10.71 -0.83
CA THR A 39 -4.14 10.61 -0.96
C THR A 39 -3.43 10.27 0.35
N GLN A 40 -4.18 10.03 1.44
CA GLN A 40 -3.60 9.76 2.76
C GLN A 40 -4.05 8.41 3.38
N ARG A 41 -5.09 7.77 2.85
CA ARG A 41 -5.67 6.53 3.39
C ARG A 41 -5.91 5.52 2.29
N ASP A 42 -4.84 4.88 1.83
CA ASP A 42 -4.95 3.76 0.90
C ASP A 42 -5.67 2.57 1.53
N ILE A 43 -5.50 2.36 2.84
CA ILE A 43 -6.12 1.26 3.58
C ILE A 43 -6.85 1.80 4.81
N VAL A 44 -8.07 1.31 5.02
CA VAL A 44 -8.87 1.53 6.24
C VAL A 44 -9.31 0.20 6.83
N TRP A 45 -9.68 0.20 8.12
CA TRP A 45 -10.20 -0.99 8.80
C TRP A 45 -11.69 -0.85 9.06
N VAL A 46 -12.48 -1.83 8.59
CA VAL A 46 -13.94 -1.87 8.74
C VAL A 46 -14.36 -3.13 9.49
N GLU A 47 -15.44 -3.06 10.27
CA GLU A 47 -15.95 -4.22 11.00
C GLU A 47 -16.60 -5.24 10.04
N LYS A 48 -16.27 -6.53 10.20
CA LYS A 48 -16.72 -7.63 9.34
C LYS A 48 -18.24 -7.74 9.24
N ASN A 49 -18.93 -7.58 10.37
CA ASN A 49 -20.38 -7.79 10.49
C ASN A 49 -21.19 -6.51 10.31
N ASN A 50 -20.55 -5.35 10.35
CA ASN A 50 -21.17 -4.07 10.06
C ASN A 50 -20.14 -3.16 9.36
N THR A 51 -20.14 -3.22 8.05
CA THR A 51 -19.14 -2.52 7.23
C THR A 51 -19.35 -1.01 7.22
N GLU A 52 -20.38 -0.46 7.85
CA GLU A 52 -20.49 0.99 8.09
C GLU A 52 -19.54 1.46 9.19
N ASN A 53 -19.18 0.56 10.13
CA ASN A 53 -18.30 0.87 11.23
C ASN A 53 -16.82 0.81 10.80
N GLN A 54 -16.11 1.92 10.99
CA GLN A 54 -14.65 1.96 10.86
C GLN A 54 -13.98 1.83 12.22
N LEU A 55 -12.75 1.30 12.23
CA LEU A 55 -11.89 1.37 13.40
C LEU A 55 -11.47 2.82 13.62
N PHE A 56 -11.54 3.32 14.85
CA PHE A 56 -11.09 4.67 15.20
C PHE A 56 -9.82 4.63 16.05
N CYS A 57 -8.90 5.53 15.76
CA CYS A 57 -7.78 5.91 16.61
C CYS A 57 -8.22 7.05 17.54
N ILE A 58 -8.06 6.92 18.85
CA ILE A 58 -8.26 8.06 19.76
C ILE A 58 -6.99 8.90 19.77
N GLY A 59 -7.14 10.22 19.63
CA GLY A 59 -6.09 11.16 19.99
C GLY A 59 -5.85 11.24 21.50
N SER A 60 -5.08 12.24 21.94
CA SER A 60 -4.83 12.50 23.37
C SER A 60 -6.08 12.98 24.12
N SER A 61 -7.10 13.52 23.44
CA SER A 61 -8.37 13.95 24.01
C SER A 61 -9.47 12.87 23.84
N ASN A 62 -10.22 12.60 24.91
CA ASN A 62 -11.21 11.51 24.97
C ASN A 62 -12.51 11.76 24.19
N VAL A 63 -12.61 12.86 23.42
CA VAL A 63 -13.88 13.34 22.84
C VAL A 63 -13.94 13.16 21.31
N SER A 64 -12.80 12.94 20.63
CA SER A 64 -12.77 12.72 19.19
C SER A 64 -11.86 11.55 18.79
N GLY A 65 -12.37 10.72 17.88
CA GLY A 65 -11.62 9.63 17.25
C GLY A 65 -11.50 9.89 15.76
N LYS A 66 -10.32 9.68 15.18
CA LYS A 66 -10.10 9.71 13.73
C LYS A 66 -10.11 8.28 13.18
N PRO A 67 -10.64 8.00 11.98
CA PRO A 67 -10.55 6.67 11.41
C PRO A 67 -9.12 6.17 11.38
N ALA A 68 -8.88 4.90 11.68
CA ALA A 68 -7.60 4.25 11.47
C ALA A 68 -7.34 4.12 9.97
N GLY A 69 -6.13 4.49 9.55
CA GLY A 69 -5.74 4.48 8.15
C GLY A 69 -4.25 4.25 7.99
N LEU A 70 -3.87 3.76 6.83
CA LEU A 70 -2.48 3.53 6.43
C LEU A 70 -2.31 4.03 4.99
N GLN A 71 -1.25 4.83 4.78
CA GLN A 71 -0.77 5.16 3.45
C GLN A 71 0.26 4.13 3.03
N VAL A 72 0.23 3.67 1.79
CA VAL A 72 1.17 2.70 1.23
C VAL A 72 1.89 3.33 0.06
N LYS A 73 3.21 3.20 0.02
CA LYS A 73 4.04 3.61 -1.13
C LYS A 73 5.01 2.49 -1.46
N ALA A 74 5.26 2.26 -2.75
CA ALA A 74 6.26 1.32 -3.23
C ALA A 74 7.01 1.95 -4.40
N SER A 75 8.34 1.96 -4.36
CA SER A 75 9.15 2.62 -5.39
C SER A 75 10.59 2.11 -5.41
N HIS A 76 11.22 2.14 -6.58
CA HIS A 76 12.68 2.03 -6.74
C HIS A 76 13.42 3.38 -6.63
N ASP A 77 12.67 4.47 -6.56
CA ASP A 77 13.19 5.82 -6.37
C ASP A 77 12.40 6.52 -5.27
N GLY A 78 12.92 6.44 -4.05
CA GLY A 78 12.35 7.06 -2.88
C GLY A 78 12.60 8.56 -2.83
N VAL A 79 13.78 9.00 -3.27
CA VAL A 79 14.21 10.40 -3.12
C VAL A 79 13.56 11.31 -4.16
N SER A 80 13.55 10.91 -5.43
CA SER A 80 13.05 11.78 -6.51
C SER A 80 11.55 11.60 -6.74
N TYR A 81 10.96 10.48 -6.31
CA TYR A 81 9.56 10.17 -6.58
C TYR A 81 8.69 10.05 -5.34
N VAL A 82 9.14 9.35 -4.29
CA VAL A 82 8.31 9.20 -3.07
C VAL A 82 8.33 10.49 -2.24
N LEU A 83 9.52 10.97 -1.87
CA LEU A 83 9.70 12.12 -0.97
C LEU A 83 8.93 13.37 -1.42
N PRO A 84 8.93 13.78 -2.71
CA PRO A 84 8.18 14.97 -3.14
C PRO A 84 6.65 14.82 -3.05
N THR A 85 6.15 13.58 -2.96
CA THR A 85 4.71 13.32 -2.77
C THR A 85 4.31 13.27 -1.31
N ILE A 86 5.29 13.23 -0.40
CA ILE A 86 5.01 13.23 1.04
C ILE A 86 4.59 14.63 1.45
N GLN A 87 3.52 14.67 2.22
CA GLN A 87 3.03 15.86 2.90
C GLN A 87 3.07 15.57 4.40
N ASP A 88 2.64 16.52 5.22
CA ASP A 88 2.41 16.28 6.65
C ASP A 88 1.19 15.38 6.84
N TYR A 89 1.37 14.09 6.54
CA TYR A 89 0.33 13.10 6.58
C TYR A 89 -0.03 12.78 8.03
N HIS A 90 -1.33 12.71 8.31
CA HIS A 90 -1.82 12.33 9.63
C HIS A 90 -1.76 10.81 9.88
N TYR A 91 -1.47 10.04 8.85
CA TYR A 91 -1.47 8.58 8.82
C TYR A 91 -0.06 8.06 8.59
N PRO A 92 0.34 6.95 9.22
CA PRO A 92 1.64 6.35 8.95
C PRO A 92 1.74 5.95 7.48
N ILE A 93 2.95 6.05 6.94
CA ILE A 93 3.30 5.61 5.59
C ILE A 93 4.06 4.29 5.70
N LEU A 94 3.51 3.21 5.17
CA LEU A 94 4.25 1.99 4.88
C LEU A 94 4.98 2.16 3.55
N TYR A 95 6.31 2.20 3.58
CA TYR A 95 7.11 2.42 2.38
C TYR A 95 7.94 1.20 2.00
N PHE A 96 7.58 0.56 0.88
CA PHE A 96 8.36 -0.49 0.25
C PHE A 96 9.48 0.11 -0.62
N ASP A 97 10.67 0.20 -0.05
CA ASP A 97 11.94 0.63 -0.65
C ASP A 97 12.49 -0.47 -1.57
N LEU A 98 12.01 -0.50 -2.82
CA LEU A 98 12.36 -1.57 -3.74
C LEU A 98 13.85 -1.54 -4.15
N SER A 99 14.52 -0.39 -4.00
CA SER A 99 15.96 -0.18 -4.23
C SER A 99 16.82 -0.09 -2.96
N GLY A 100 16.24 -0.19 -1.76
CA GLY A 100 17.01 -0.14 -0.50
C GLY A 100 17.30 1.28 0.02
N ASP A 101 16.54 2.27 -0.39
CA ASP A 101 16.73 3.69 -0.06
C ASP A 101 15.91 4.19 1.14
N TRP A 102 15.27 3.28 1.90
CA TRP A 102 14.44 3.63 3.05
C TRP A 102 15.13 4.56 4.03
N GLY A 103 16.40 4.30 4.37
CA GLY A 103 17.14 5.10 5.36
C GLY A 103 17.33 6.57 4.93
N VAL A 104 17.51 6.81 3.64
CA VAL A 104 17.65 8.16 3.09
C VAL A 104 16.30 8.87 3.12
N VAL A 105 15.23 8.19 2.70
CA VAL A 105 13.87 8.72 2.72
C VAL A 105 13.43 9.04 4.15
N ASN A 106 13.63 8.11 5.10
CA ASN A 106 13.26 8.31 6.49
C ASN A 106 13.96 9.52 7.12
N LYS A 107 15.27 9.67 6.86
CA LYS A 107 16.04 10.82 7.35
C LYS A 107 15.49 12.14 6.81
N ALA A 108 15.12 12.18 5.52
CA ALA A 108 14.53 13.38 4.92
C ALA A 108 13.15 13.68 5.51
N ILE A 109 12.27 12.69 5.67
CA ILE A 109 10.95 12.85 6.31
C ILE A 109 11.09 13.39 7.73
N LEU A 110 12.00 12.85 8.55
CA LEU A 110 12.21 13.34 9.91
C LEU A 110 12.66 14.80 9.97
N SER A 111 13.32 15.28 8.92
CA SER A 111 13.79 16.67 8.81
C SER A 111 12.71 17.61 8.25
N GLU A 112 11.96 17.17 7.24
CA GLU A 112 11.05 18.02 6.45
C GLU A 112 9.59 17.89 6.91
N HIS A 113 9.20 16.73 7.45
CA HIS A 113 7.83 16.34 7.82
C HIS A 113 7.79 15.67 9.20
N PRO A 114 8.15 16.37 10.29
CA PRO A 114 8.35 15.76 11.62
C PRO A 114 7.07 15.14 12.23
N GLY A 115 5.89 15.48 11.72
CA GLY A 115 4.61 14.88 12.14
C GLY A 115 4.28 13.54 11.44
N THR A 116 5.03 13.19 10.40
CA THR A 116 4.79 12.01 9.57
C THR A 116 5.58 10.81 10.12
N SER A 117 4.93 9.65 10.21
CA SER A 117 5.56 8.40 10.62
C SER A 117 5.78 7.50 9.41
N LEU A 118 7.01 7.02 9.22
CA LEU A 118 7.37 6.05 8.19
C LEU A 118 7.58 4.68 8.83
N ILE A 119 6.96 3.64 8.28
CA ILE A 119 7.07 2.24 8.72
C ILE A 119 7.94 1.49 7.71
N HIS A 120 8.93 0.75 8.21
CA HIS A 120 9.72 -0.16 7.38
C HIS A 120 8.93 -1.45 7.09
N PRO A 121 8.95 -2.00 5.85
CA PRO A 121 8.22 -3.21 5.49
C PRO A 121 8.49 -4.41 6.40
N ASP A 122 9.74 -4.55 6.86
CA ASP A 122 10.18 -5.63 7.73
C ASP A 122 9.53 -5.59 9.13
N GLU A 123 8.95 -4.45 9.53
CA GLU A 123 8.17 -4.35 10.77
C GLU A 123 6.81 -5.05 10.66
N ILE A 124 6.34 -5.27 9.43
CA ILE A 124 5.09 -5.99 9.15
C ILE A 124 5.43 -7.41 8.74
N GLN A 125 6.07 -7.55 7.59
CA GLN A 125 6.40 -8.84 7.00
C GLN A 125 7.42 -8.67 5.86
N HIS A 126 8.64 -9.15 6.08
CA HIS A 126 9.77 -9.02 5.16
C HIS A 126 9.52 -9.66 3.79
N GLU A 127 8.75 -10.76 3.71
CA GLU A 127 8.50 -11.46 2.44
C GLU A 127 7.74 -10.59 1.44
N ILE A 128 6.88 -9.68 1.90
CA ILE A 128 6.05 -8.84 1.03
C ILE A 128 6.93 -7.94 0.15
N LYS A 129 8.00 -7.37 0.72
CA LYS A 129 8.96 -6.55 -0.03
C LYS A 129 9.62 -7.36 -1.16
N HIS A 130 9.98 -8.61 -0.89
CA HIS A 130 10.55 -9.48 -1.91
C HIS A 130 9.56 -9.85 -3.02
N ILE A 131 8.32 -10.14 -2.66
CA ILE A 131 7.25 -10.41 -3.63
C ILE A 131 7.04 -9.20 -4.54
N LEU A 132 6.95 -7.99 -3.99
CA LEU A 132 6.80 -6.75 -4.76
C LEU A 132 7.97 -6.50 -5.71
N LYS A 133 9.20 -6.76 -5.28
CA LYS A 133 10.38 -6.70 -6.16
C LYS A 133 10.25 -7.70 -7.32
N GLY A 134 9.86 -8.94 -7.03
CA GLY A 134 9.66 -9.96 -8.06
C GLY A 134 8.59 -9.57 -9.09
N TYR A 135 7.48 -8.95 -8.66
CA TYR A 135 6.48 -8.43 -9.60
C TYR A 135 7.00 -7.28 -10.45
N PHE A 136 7.83 -6.40 -9.90
CA PHE A 136 8.48 -5.38 -10.69
C PHE A 136 9.40 -5.98 -11.76
N ASP A 137 10.18 -7.01 -11.43
CA ASP A 137 11.04 -7.72 -12.38
C ASP A 137 10.25 -8.35 -13.54
N ILE A 138 9.05 -8.85 -13.27
CA ILE A 138 8.13 -9.35 -14.29
C ILE A 138 7.69 -8.22 -15.23
N ILE A 139 7.31 -7.05 -14.67
CA ILE A 139 6.92 -5.87 -15.46
C ILE A 139 8.08 -5.42 -16.35
N VAL A 140 9.29 -5.36 -15.80
CA VAL A 140 10.51 -4.99 -16.54
C VAL A 140 10.77 -5.95 -17.69
N SER A 141 10.71 -7.25 -17.41
CA SER A 141 10.86 -8.31 -18.43
C SER A 141 9.83 -8.17 -19.56
N LEU A 142 8.59 -7.78 -19.23
CA LEU A 142 7.54 -7.53 -20.21
C LEU A 142 7.89 -6.35 -21.13
N PHE A 143 8.34 -5.23 -20.55
CA PHE A 143 8.74 -4.05 -21.32
C PHE A 143 9.94 -4.31 -22.23
N ARG A 144 10.88 -5.14 -21.78
CA ARG A 144 12.05 -5.58 -22.57
C ARG A 144 11.72 -6.65 -23.61
N ARG A 145 10.46 -7.12 -23.65
CA ARG A 145 10.00 -8.22 -24.52
C ARG A 145 10.73 -9.55 -24.26
N GLU A 146 11.26 -9.73 -23.05
CA GLU A 146 11.90 -10.97 -22.59
C GLU A 146 10.85 -12.03 -22.21
N THR A 147 9.64 -11.58 -21.86
CA THR A 147 8.46 -12.41 -21.60
C THR A 147 7.20 -11.81 -22.22
N THR A 148 6.10 -12.56 -22.23
CA THR A 148 4.78 -12.10 -22.67
C THR A 148 3.74 -12.24 -21.56
N ILE A 149 2.63 -11.51 -21.66
CA ILE A 149 1.51 -11.62 -20.71
C ILE A 149 0.99 -13.06 -20.65
N GLU A 150 0.87 -13.73 -21.80
CA GLU A 150 0.39 -15.12 -21.88
C GLU A 150 1.34 -16.09 -21.17
N ARG A 151 2.65 -15.85 -21.26
CA ARG A 151 3.66 -16.64 -20.56
C ARG A 151 3.57 -16.41 -19.05
N ILE A 152 3.47 -15.16 -18.60
CA ILE A 152 3.29 -14.80 -17.19
C ILE A 152 2.05 -15.49 -16.60
N ILE A 153 0.91 -15.42 -17.29
CA ILE A 153 -0.34 -16.06 -16.83
C ILE A 153 -0.18 -17.58 -16.73
N ARG A 154 0.51 -18.20 -17.70
CA ARG A 154 0.76 -19.66 -17.69
C ARG A 154 1.66 -20.07 -16.52
N ASP A 155 2.74 -19.35 -16.32
CA ASP A 155 3.71 -19.63 -15.26
C ASP A 155 3.08 -19.39 -13.88
N ALA A 156 2.27 -18.33 -13.72
CA ALA A 156 1.51 -18.08 -12.50
C ALA A 156 0.53 -19.22 -12.18
N ARG A 157 -0.21 -19.72 -13.18
CA ARG A 157 -1.10 -20.89 -12.99
C ARG A 157 -0.34 -22.16 -12.63
N TYR A 158 0.80 -22.41 -13.27
CA TYR A 158 1.63 -23.58 -13.00
C TYR A 158 2.19 -23.56 -11.57
N ASN A 159 2.64 -22.38 -11.11
CA ASN A 159 3.20 -22.18 -9.78
C ASN A 159 2.14 -22.02 -8.67
N GLY A 160 0.85 -21.99 -9.03
CA GLY A 160 -0.24 -21.76 -8.08
C GLY A 160 -0.28 -20.33 -7.50
N ASP A 161 0.28 -19.34 -8.22
CA ASP A 161 0.24 -17.93 -7.80
C ASP A 161 -1.17 -17.35 -8.01
N SER A 162 -1.92 -17.29 -6.91
CA SER A 162 -3.25 -16.68 -6.85
C SER A 162 -3.20 -15.15 -6.71
N ILE A 163 -2.05 -14.58 -6.32
CA ILE A 163 -1.89 -13.14 -6.07
C ILE A 163 -1.83 -12.39 -7.38
N LEU A 164 -1.04 -12.85 -8.37
CA LEU A 164 -1.01 -12.23 -9.70
C LEU A 164 -2.39 -12.25 -10.35
N SER A 165 -3.09 -13.39 -10.27
CA SER A 165 -4.44 -13.53 -10.79
C SER A 165 -5.41 -12.56 -10.10
N SER A 166 -5.36 -12.49 -8.76
CA SER A 166 -6.20 -11.57 -7.98
C SER A 166 -5.86 -10.10 -8.25
N GLY A 167 -4.59 -9.78 -8.48
CA GLY A 167 -4.12 -8.44 -8.79
C GLY A 167 -4.62 -7.97 -10.16
N VAL A 168 -4.58 -8.84 -11.16
CA VAL A 168 -5.17 -8.59 -12.49
C VAL A 168 -6.69 -8.37 -12.37
N ASP A 169 -7.39 -9.22 -11.62
CA ASP A 169 -8.84 -9.10 -11.41
C ASP A 169 -9.24 -7.82 -10.66
N ALA A 170 -8.38 -7.34 -9.77
CA ALA A 170 -8.61 -6.12 -8.99
C ALA A 170 -8.19 -4.82 -9.71
N SER A 171 -7.50 -4.92 -10.85
CA SER A 171 -6.98 -3.76 -11.58
C SER A 171 -8.05 -3.09 -12.44
N GLU A 172 -8.13 -1.76 -12.40
CA GLU A 172 -8.95 -0.99 -13.35
C GLU A 172 -8.13 -0.64 -14.61
N VAL A 173 -8.72 -0.83 -15.78
CA VAL A 173 -8.14 -0.36 -17.04
C VAL A 173 -8.20 1.16 -17.06
N SER A 174 -7.05 1.81 -16.92
CA SER A 174 -6.92 3.27 -17.00
C SER A 174 -5.87 3.65 -18.03
N SER A 175 -6.25 4.55 -18.95
CA SER A 175 -5.34 5.16 -19.92
C SER A 175 -4.46 6.27 -19.33
N GLN A 176 -4.70 6.64 -18.06
CA GLN A 176 -3.94 7.67 -17.36
C GLN A 176 -2.79 7.11 -16.51
N SER A 177 -2.76 5.78 -16.32
CA SER A 177 -1.72 5.11 -15.53
C SER A 177 -0.35 5.28 -16.18
N LYS A 178 0.56 5.98 -15.50
CA LYS A 178 1.95 6.12 -15.93
C LYS A 178 2.82 5.13 -15.17
N ILE A 179 3.45 4.21 -15.90
CA ILE A 179 4.53 3.40 -15.34
C ILE A 179 5.83 4.18 -15.55
N ILE A 180 6.45 4.59 -14.46
CA ILE A 180 7.76 5.25 -14.49
C ILE A 180 8.81 4.17 -14.33
N LEU A 181 9.55 3.91 -15.40
CA LEU A 181 10.68 3.00 -15.37
C LEU A 181 11.95 3.78 -15.04
N PRO A 182 12.81 3.27 -14.14
CA PRO A 182 14.13 3.83 -13.93
C PRO A 182 14.92 3.93 -15.25
N PRO A 183 15.76 4.96 -15.45
CA PRO A 183 16.46 5.20 -16.72
C PRO A 183 17.32 4.03 -17.22
N TYR A 184 17.81 3.18 -16.32
CA TYR A 184 18.61 1.99 -16.66
C TYR A 184 17.78 0.84 -17.22
N ILE A 185 16.45 0.88 -17.11
CA ILE A 185 15.52 -0.13 -17.62
C ILE A 185 15.12 0.18 -19.06
N SER A 186 15.03 1.46 -19.41
CA SER A 186 14.55 1.98 -20.70
C SER A 186 15.58 1.95 -21.84
N ARG A 187 16.70 1.22 -21.68
CA ARG A 187 17.76 1.07 -22.69
C ARG A 187 17.72 -0.31 -23.33
#